data_AF-A0A965G1P7-F1
#
_entry.id   AF-A0A965G1P7-F1
#
_cell.length_a   1.000
_cell.length_b   1.000
_cell.length_c   1.000
_cell.angle_alpha   90.00
_cell.angle_beta   90.00
_cell.angle_gamma   90.00
#
_symmetry.space_group_name_H-M   'P 1'
#
loop_
_entity.id
_entity.type
_entity.pdbx_description
1 polymer ?
#
loop_
_entity_poly.entity_id
_entity_poly.type
_entity_poly.pdbx_seq_one_letter_code
_entity_poly.pdbx_strand_id
1 'polypeptide(L)'
;MAFMDDNFILSTGTAQKLYHGIAKDQPIVDYHCHLSPKDIADDRRFEDLTAIWLAGDHYKWRAMRANGVNEDLITGNKSTSREKFQAWAETVPHTLRNPLFHWTHLELRRHFGITEVLEGATAQKIWDEANRQLTHGDLTARGILKMMKVEVVGTTDDPADSLELHHQIAKSGFATRIVPT
;
A
#
# COMPACT_ATOMS: atom_id res chain seq x y z
N MET A 1 21.14 15.18 6.24
CA MET A 1 20.66 13.79 6.05
C MET A 1 19.38 13.88 5.26
N ALA A 2 19.24 13.12 4.17
CA ALA A 2 18.00 13.13 3.41
C ALA A 2 16.92 12.38 4.20
N PHE A 3 15.69 12.89 4.19
CA PHE A 3 14.57 12.18 4.79
C PHE A 3 14.38 10.84 4.07
N MET A 4 14.35 9.74 4.83
CA MET A 4 14.17 8.38 4.32
C MET A 4 15.11 7.99 3.17
N ASP A 5 16.42 8.17 3.36
CA ASP A 5 17.44 7.64 2.45
C ASP A 5 17.52 6.10 2.47
N ASP A 6 18.47 5.51 1.74
CA ASP A 6 18.67 4.06 1.69
C ASP A 6 19.05 3.43 3.03
N ASN A 7 19.49 4.23 4.00
CA ASN A 7 19.84 3.81 5.35
C ASN A 7 18.80 4.25 6.38
N PHE A 8 17.57 4.56 5.95
CA PHE A 8 16.45 4.81 6.85
C PHE A 8 16.40 3.73 7.93
N ILE A 9 16.31 4.15 9.21
CA ILE A 9 16.37 3.32 10.42
C ILE A 9 17.64 2.45 10.64
N LEU A 10 18.65 2.52 9.77
CA LEU A 10 19.92 1.80 9.87
C LEU A 10 21.01 2.68 10.50
N SER A 11 21.03 2.73 11.83
CA SER A 11 21.89 3.65 12.60
C SER A 11 23.37 3.23 12.74
N THR A 12 23.75 2.04 12.27
CA THR A 12 25.13 1.52 12.40
C THR A 12 25.62 0.86 11.11
N GLY A 13 26.94 0.83 10.91
CA GLY A 13 27.54 0.11 9.78
C GLY A 13 27.22 -1.40 9.77
N THR A 14 27.04 -2.01 10.95
CA THR A 14 26.59 -3.41 11.05
C THR A 14 25.16 -3.58 10.56
N ALA A 15 24.24 -2.68 10.96
CA ALA A 15 22.86 -2.70 10.49
C ALA A 15 22.77 -2.54 8.97
N GLN A 16 23.57 -1.63 8.39
CA GLN A 16 23.64 -1.43 6.94
C GLN A 16 24.13 -2.68 6.21
N LYS A 17 25.19 -3.34 6.70
CA LYS A 17 25.71 -4.58 6.10
C LYS A 17 24.70 -5.72 6.14
N LEU A 18 24.01 -5.91 7.28
CA LEU A 18 23.02 -6.98 7.43
C LEU A 18 21.80 -6.75 6.54
N TYR A 19 21.29 -5.51 6.48
CA TYR A 19 20.13 -5.21 5.66
C TYR A 19 20.43 -5.28 4.16
N HIS A 20 21.42 -4.52 3.70
CA HIS A 20 21.73 -4.42 2.27
C HIS A 20 22.39 -5.68 1.71
N GLY A 21 23.14 -6.41 2.53
CA GLY A 21 23.84 -7.62 2.09
C GLY A 21 23.00 -8.90 2.16
N ILE A 22 21.95 -8.94 2.98
CA ILE A 22 21.17 -10.16 3.24
C ILE A 22 19.67 -9.89 3.18
N ALA A 23 19.14 -9.02 4.06
CA ALA A 23 17.70 -8.96 4.33
C ALA A 23 16.88 -8.35 3.18
N LYS A 24 17.39 -7.30 2.52
CA LYS A 24 16.67 -6.55 1.47
C LYS A 24 16.23 -7.43 0.29
N ASP A 25 16.99 -8.48 0.01
CA ASP A 25 16.75 -9.34 -1.14
C ASP A 25 15.93 -10.61 -0.85
N GLN A 26 15.64 -10.88 0.43
CA GLN A 26 14.82 -12.03 0.82
C GLN A 26 13.38 -11.87 0.31
N PRO A 27 12.70 -12.98 -0.03
CA PRO A 27 11.28 -12.95 -0.34
C PRO A 27 10.43 -12.64 0.91
N ILE A 28 9.19 -12.23 0.67
CA ILE A 28 8.19 -12.01 1.73
C ILE A 28 7.33 -13.26 1.88
N VAL A 29 7.24 -13.74 3.11
CA VAL A 29 6.26 -14.73 3.57
C VAL A 29 5.27 -14.01 4.47
N ASP A 30 4.16 -13.55 3.89
CA ASP A 30 3.11 -12.84 4.60
C ASP A 30 2.08 -13.85 5.10
N TYR A 31 2.43 -14.57 6.17
CA TYR A 31 1.67 -15.72 6.65
C TYR A 31 0.28 -15.39 7.20
N HIS A 32 -0.06 -14.10 7.36
CA HIS A 32 -1.37 -13.65 7.82
C HIS A 32 -1.66 -12.22 7.35
N CYS A 33 -2.75 -12.05 6.61
CA CYS A 33 -3.24 -10.78 6.13
C CYS A 33 -4.77 -10.81 5.91
N HIS A 34 -5.32 -9.66 5.52
CA HIS A 34 -6.72 -9.50 5.13
C HIS A 34 -6.89 -9.07 3.67
N LEU A 35 -5.94 -9.44 2.80
CA LEU A 35 -6.07 -9.18 1.36
C LEU A 35 -7.30 -9.91 0.81
N SER A 36 -8.03 -9.23 -0.07
CA SER A 36 -9.18 -9.81 -0.78
C SER A 36 -8.72 -10.92 -1.74
N PRO A 37 -9.14 -12.19 -1.55
CA PRO A 37 -8.85 -13.25 -2.51
C PRO A 37 -9.43 -12.94 -3.89
N LYS A 38 -10.52 -12.16 -3.94
CA LYS A 38 -11.16 -11.73 -5.18
C LYS A 38 -10.26 -10.78 -5.98
N ASP A 39 -9.66 -9.79 -5.31
CA ASP A 39 -8.77 -8.83 -5.98
C ASP A 39 -7.54 -9.54 -6.56
N ILE A 40 -7.05 -10.58 -5.88
CA ILE A 40 -5.94 -11.41 -6.37
C ILE A 40 -6.42 -12.32 -7.51
N ALA A 41 -7.57 -12.97 -7.39
CA ALA A 41 -8.12 -13.85 -8.41
C ALA A 41 -8.36 -13.12 -9.74
N ASP A 42 -8.94 -11.92 -9.68
CA ASP A 42 -9.25 -11.08 -10.83
C ASP A 42 -8.05 -10.24 -11.33
N ASP A 43 -6.92 -10.30 -10.62
CA ASP A 43 -5.76 -9.42 -10.81
C ASP A 43 -6.16 -7.94 -10.93
N ARG A 44 -6.90 -7.48 -9.92
CA ARG A 44 -7.55 -6.16 -9.92
C ARG A 44 -6.57 -5.06 -10.32
N ARG A 45 -6.97 -4.28 -11.33
CA ARG A 45 -6.40 -2.97 -11.63
C ARG A 45 -7.19 -1.92 -10.84
N PHE A 46 -6.47 -1.11 -10.07
CA PHE A 46 -7.08 -0.07 -9.26
C PHE A 46 -7.38 1.16 -10.12
N GLU A 47 -8.56 1.75 -9.92
CA GLU A 47 -9.04 2.90 -10.68
C GLU A 47 -8.23 4.17 -10.42
N ASP A 48 -7.82 4.38 -9.16
CA ASP A 48 -7.02 5.52 -8.74
C ASP A 48 -6.28 5.24 -7.41
N LEU A 49 -5.47 6.21 -7.00
CA LEU A 49 -4.67 6.16 -5.78
C LEU A 49 -5.57 6.12 -4.52
N THR A 50 -6.76 6.70 -4.53
CA THR A 50 -7.68 6.61 -3.39
C THR A 50 -8.17 5.17 -3.21
N ALA A 51 -8.52 4.49 -4.30
CA ALA A 51 -9.04 3.12 -4.26
C ALA A 51 -8.03 2.12 -3.69
N ILE A 52 -6.75 2.24 -4.04
CA ILE A 52 -5.70 1.35 -3.52
C ILE A 52 -5.19 1.77 -2.13
N TRP A 53 -5.29 3.05 -1.79
CA TRP A 53 -4.50 3.61 -0.68
C TRP A 53 -5.32 4.12 0.50
N LEU A 54 -6.56 4.55 0.25
CA LEU A 54 -7.47 5.10 1.26
C LEU A 54 -8.68 4.20 1.56
N ALA A 55 -8.86 3.08 0.84
CA ALA A 55 -9.96 2.13 1.10
C ALA A 55 -9.78 1.29 2.39
N GLY A 56 -8.58 1.28 2.98
CA GLY A 56 -8.22 0.59 4.23
C GLY A 56 -6.82 1.03 4.70
N ASP A 57 -6.17 0.43 5.69
CA ASP A 57 -6.65 -0.36 6.85
C ASP A 57 -7.05 0.59 7.99
N HIS A 58 -7.98 1.50 7.74
CA HIS A 58 -8.56 2.47 8.69
C HIS A 58 -7.62 3.42 9.47
N TYR A 59 -6.29 3.24 9.49
CA TYR A 59 -5.35 4.14 10.17
C TYR A 59 -5.39 5.56 9.62
N LYS A 60 -5.42 5.70 8.28
CA LYS A 60 -5.54 6.99 7.59
C LYS A 60 -6.84 7.70 7.97
N TRP A 61 -7.95 6.97 8.01
CA TRP A 61 -9.25 7.50 8.46
C TRP A 61 -9.20 7.99 9.90
N ARG A 62 -8.60 7.20 10.81
CA ARG A 62 -8.45 7.59 12.21
C ARG A 62 -7.62 8.87 12.34
N ALA A 63 -6.53 9.00 11.59
CA ALA A 63 -5.70 10.20 11.60
C ALA A 63 -6.45 11.41 11.03
N MET A 64 -7.18 11.25 9.92
CA MET A 64 -8.00 12.32 9.34
C MET A 64 -9.09 12.79 10.32
N ARG A 65 -9.79 11.87 10.99
CA ARG A 65 -10.78 12.21 12.04
C ARG A 65 -10.12 12.94 13.21
N ALA A 66 -8.97 12.47 13.68
CA ALA A 66 -8.22 13.13 14.75
C ALA A 66 -7.71 14.53 14.35
N ASN A 67 -7.49 14.76 13.05
CA ASN A 67 -7.13 16.06 12.48
C ASN A 67 -8.35 16.93 12.11
N GLY A 68 -9.57 16.54 12.51
CA GLY A 68 -10.78 17.34 12.31
C GLY A 68 -11.34 17.35 10.88
N VAL A 69 -10.90 16.42 10.02
CA VAL A 69 -11.41 16.30 8.66
C VAL A 69 -12.88 15.86 8.67
N ASN A 70 -13.71 16.46 7.83
CA ASN A 70 -15.12 16.10 7.67
C ASN A 70 -15.26 14.62 7.24
N GLU A 71 -16.15 13.87 7.89
CA GLU A 71 -16.36 12.44 7.61
C GLU A 71 -16.72 12.15 6.14
N ASP A 72 -17.34 13.11 5.44
CA ASP A 72 -17.64 12.95 4.01
C ASP A 72 -16.37 12.82 3.14
N LEU A 73 -15.28 13.49 3.52
CA LEU A 73 -13.96 13.40 2.89
C LEU A 73 -13.18 12.14 3.33
N ILE A 74 -13.77 11.29 4.17
CA ILE A 74 -13.15 10.06 4.68
C ILE A 74 -13.92 8.85 4.12
N THR A 75 -15.15 8.65 4.58
CA THR A 75 -15.98 7.48 4.22
C THR A 75 -17.27 7.84 3.49
N GLY A 76 -17.60 9.13 3.35
CA GLY A 76 -18.81 9.56 2.66
C GLY A 76 -18.81 9.30 1.16
N ASN A 77 -20.00 9.30 0.58
CA ASN A 77 -20.21 9.00 -0.84
C ASN A 77 -20.40 10.26 -1.70
N LYS A 78 -20.35 11.47 -1.13
CA LYS A 78 -20.53 12.71 -1.88
C LYS A 78 -19.20 13.25 -2.43
N SER A 79 -18.14 13.15 -1.63
CA SER A 79 -16.79 13.55 -2.03
C SER A 79 -16.17 12.58 -3.04
N THR A 80 -15.53 13.14 -4.06
CA THR A 80 -14.77 12.41 -5.08
C THR A 80 -13.49 11.80 -4.52
N SER A 81 -12.93 10.80 -5.20
CA SER A 81 -11.63 10.21 -4.85
C SER A 81 -10.52 11.25 -4.72
N ARG A 82 -10.50 12.24 -5.62
CA ARG A 82 -9.49 13.31 -5.63
C ARG A 82 -9.61 14.22 -4.41
N GLU A 83 -10.83 14.55 -3.98
CA GLU A 83 -11.07 15.37 -2.77
C GLU A 83 -10.64 14.63 -1.51
N LYS A 84 -10.96 13.33 -1.40
CA LYS A 84 -10.51 12.48 -0.29
C LYS A 84 -8.97 12.39 -0.22
N PHE A 85 -8.32 12.24 -1.37
CA PHE A 85 -6.85 12.26 -1.44
C PHE A 85 -6.27 13.62 -1.06
N GLN A 86 -6.88 14.74 -1.48
CA GLN A 86 -6.45 16.08 -1.07
C GLN A 86 -6.47 16.21 0.46
N ALA A 87 -7.58 15.81 1.08
CA ALA A 87 -7.74 15.87 2.53
C ALA A 87 -6.72 14.99 3.26
N TRP A 88 -6.39 13.82 2.70
CA TRP A 88 -5.30 13.00 3.23
C TRP A 88 -3.94 13.70 3.10
N ALA A 89 -3.61 14.24 1.92
CA ALA A 89 -2.35 14.93 1.69
C ALA A 89 -2.17 16.15 2.61
N GLU A 90 -3.24 16.89 2.91
CA GLU A 90 -3.24 17.99 3.87
C GLU A 90 -3.11 17.50 5.32
N THR A 91 -3.53 16.26 5.61
CA THR A 91 -3.38 15.63 6.93
C THR A 91 -1.96 15.12 7.17
N VAL A 92 -1.24 14.64 6.14
CA VAL A 92 0.08 14.00 6.27
C VAL A 92 1.10 14.85 7.07
N PRO A 93 1.26 16.17 6.86
CA PRO A 93 2.17 16.99 7.67
C PRO A 93 1.88 16.97 9.18
N HIS A 94 0.63 16.71 9.58
CA HIS A 94 0.21 16.60 10.98
C HIS A 94 0.47 15.20 11.56
N THR A 95 0.98 14.25 10.77
CA THR A 95 1.30 12.89 11.20
C THR A 95 2.78 12.70 11.55
N LEU A 96 3.58 13.76 11.67
CA LEU A 96 4.97 13.66 12.11
C LEU A 96 5.08 12.85 13.42
N ARG A 97 6.02 11.89 13.44
CA ARG A 97 6.22 10.89 14.50
C ARG A 97 5.16 9.79 14.60
N ASN A 98 4.04 9.89 13.87
CA ASN A 98 3.15 8.76 13.65
C ASN A 98 3.75 7.85 12.55
N PRO A 99 3.63 6.51 12.65
CA PRO A 99 4.10 5.60 11.61
C PRO A 99 3.47 5.87 10.23
N LEU A 100 2.28 6.48 10.16
CA LEU A 100 1.66 6.93 8.91
C LEU A 100 2.58 7.84 8.09
N PHE A 101 3.40 8.67 8.73
CA PHE A 101 4.35 9.50 8.01
C PHE A 101 5.43 8.63 7.34
N HIS A 102 5.90 7.56 7.97
CA HIS A 102 6.85 6.65 7.34
C HIS A 102 6.20 5.81 6.23
N TRP A 103 5.03 5.22 6.49
CA TRP A 103 4.34 4.35 5.54
C TRP A 103 4.00 5.08 4.24
N THR A 104 3.45 6.28 4.34
CA THR A 104 3.13 7.16 3.19
C THR A 104 4.30 7.27 2.23
N HIS A 105 5.49 7.63 2.76
CA HIS A 105 6.65 7.88 1.91
C HIS A 105 7.36 6.58 1.49
N LEU A 106 7.26 5.49 2.28
CA LEU A 106 7.80 4.18 1.90
C LEU A 106 7.02 3.61 0.72
N GLU A 107 5.70 3.73 0.77
CA GLU A 107 4.78 3.25 -0.26
C GLU A 107 4.96 4.05 -1.56
N LEU A 108 5.00 5.40 -1.48
CA LEU A 108 5.30 6.27 -2.62
C LEU A 108 6.65 5.92 -3.27
N ARG A 109 7.69 5.72 -2.46
CA ARG A 109 9.03 5.44 -2.96
C ARG A 109 9.17 4.06 -3.60
N ARG A 110 8.61 3.02 -2.98
CA ARG A 110 8.82 1.63 -3.42
C ARG A 110 7.91 1.23 -4.59
N HIS A 111 6.67 1.70 -4.60
CA HIS A 111 5.70 1.30 -5.62
C HIS A 111 5.66 2.27 -6.79
N PHE A 112 5.88 3.56 -6.55
CA PHE A 112 5.73 4.60 -7.56
C PHE A 112 7.04 5.32 -7.91
N GLY A 113 8.13 5.06 -7.17
CA GLY A 113 9.41 5.77 -7.37
C GLY A 113 9.35 7.25 -6.96
N ILE A 114 8.32 7.68 -6.25
CA ILE A 114 8.10 9.06 -5.84
C ILE A 114 8.83 9.31 -4.51
N THR A 115 9.73 10.29 -4.49
CA THR A 115 10.52 10.68 -3.30
C THR A 115 10.12 12.03 -2.71
N GLU A 116 9.17 12.72 -3.33
CA GLU A 116 8.62 13.97 -2.81
C GLU A 116 7.84 13.72 -1.51
N VAL A 117 7.93 14.67 -0.57
CA VAL A 117 7.14 14.64 0.66
C VAL A 117 5.69 14.92 0.30
N LEU A 118 4.76 14.10 0.77
CA LEU A 118 3.33 14.31 0.53
C LEU A 118 2.80 15.38 1.48
N GLU A 119 2.35 16.46 0.87
CA GLU A 119 1.64 17.59 1.49
C GLU A 119 0.63 18.20 0.51
N GLY A 120 -0.25 19.08 0.99
CA GLY A 120 -1.31 19.68 0.17
C GLY A 120 -0.82 20.32 -1.14
N ALA A 121 0.36 20.96 -1.15
CA ALA A 121 0.94 21.59 -2.34
C ALA A 121 1.50 20.58 -3.36
N THR A 122 2.02 19.44 -2.90
CA THR A 122 2.57 18.37 -3.75
C THR A 122 1.50 17.36 -4.22
N ALA A 123 0.32 17.37 -3.58
CA ALA A 123 -0.73 16.38 -3.78
C ALA A 123 -1.10 16.21 -5.26
N GLN A 124 -1.26 17.30 -6.00
CA GLN A 124 -1.64 17.22 -7.42
C GLN A 124 -0.62 16.44 -8.25
N LYS A 125 0.67 16.78 -8.11
CA LYS A 125 1.75 16.12 -8.85
C LYS A 125 1.81 14.63 -8.53
N ILE A 126 1.72 14.27 -7.25
CA ILE A 126 1.80 12.89 -6.78
C ILE A 126 0.58 12.10 -7.26
N TRP A 127 -0.61 12.69 -7.20
CA TRP A 127 -1.85 12.09 -7.70
C TRP A 127 -1.73 11.75 -9.19
N ASP A 128 -1.32 12.72 -10.01
CA ASP A 128 -1.23 12.54 -11.46
C ASP A 128 -0.23 11.46 -11.84
N GLU A 129 0.96 11.47 -11.22
CA GLU A 129 2.01 10.48 -11.52
C GLU A 129 1.65 9.07 -11.03
N ALA A 130 1.12 8.93 -9.80
CA ALA A 130 0.71 7.64 -9.28
C ALA A 130 -0.42 7.02 -10.12
N ASN A 131 -1.42 7.83 -10.50
CA ASN A 131 -2.54 7.33 -11.33
C ASN A 131 -2.12 6.99 -12.75
N ARG A 132 -1.17 7.72 -13.33
CA ARG A 132 -0.55 7.34 -14.61
C ARG A 132 0.08 5.94 -14.52
N GLN A 133 0.78 5.65 -13.43
CA GLN A 133 1.39 4.33 -13.21
C GLN A 133 0.35 3.23 -12.90
N LEU A 134 -0.71 3.52 -12.14
CA LEU A 134 -1.82 2.57 -11.91
C LEU A 134 -2.55 2.21 -13.21
N THR A 135 -2.73 3.18 -14.10
CA THR A 135 -3.46 2.98 -15.37
C THR A 135 -2.64 2.20 -16.38
N HIS A 136 -1.34 2.52 -16.52
CA HIS A 136 -0.51 2.02 -17.61
C HIS A 136 0.59 1.04 -17.20
N GLY A 137 0.83 0.89 -15.90
CA GLY A 137 1.88 0.03 -15.37
C GLY A 137 1.38 -1.33 -14.89
N ASP A 138 2.30 -2.05 -14.26
CA ASP A 138 2.10 -3.38 -13.67
C ASP A 138 1.65 -3.32 -12.20
N LEU A 139 1.09 -2.18 -11.74
CA LEU A 139 0.59 -2.02 -10.37
C LEU A 139 -0.83 -2.59 -10.21
N THR A 140 -1.02 -3.84 -10.66
CA THR A 140 -2.22 -4.65 -10.35
C THR A 140 -2.03 -5.39 -9.02
N ALA A 141 -3.09 -6.02 -8.51
CA ALA A 141 -3.00 -6.82 -7.29
C ALA A 141 -1.86 -7.87 -7.34
N ARG A 142 -1.76 -8.64 -8.42
CA ARG A 142 -0.67 -9.64 -8.59
C ARG A 142 0.66 -8.98 -8.92
N GLY A 143 0.64 -7.89 -9.67
CA GLY A 143 1.84 -7.17 -10.07
C GLY A 143 2.58 -6.54 -8.88
N ILE A 144 1.84 -6.01 -7.89
CA ILE A 144 2.42 -5.51 -6.64
C ILE A 144 3.03 -6.65 -5.82
N LEU A 145 2.33 -7.78 -5.66
CA LEU A 145 2.87 -8.96 -4.96
C LEU A 145 4.17 -9.45 -5.60
N LYS A 146 4.23 -9.49 -6.94
CA LYS A 146 5.43 -9.85 -7.69
C LYS A 146 6.56 -8.83 -7.51
N MET A 147 6.27 -7.54 -7.63
CA MET A 147 7.24 -6.44 -7.44
C MET A 147 7.89 -6.53 -6.06
N MET A 148 7.11 -6.92 -5.05
CA MET A 148 7.53 -6.99 -3.65
C MET A 148 8.14 -8.34 -3.26
N LYS A 149 8.36 -9.24 -4.23
CA LYS A 149 8.91 -10.59 -4.02
C LYS A 149 8.10 -11.40 -2.99
N VAL A 150 6.77 -11.29 -3.01
CA VAL A 150 5.90 -12.08 -2.12
C VAL A 150 5.79 -13.51 -2.63
N GLU A 151 6.20 -14.47 -1.81
CA GLU A 151 6.14 -15.90 -2.14
C GLU A 151 4.88 -16.58 -1.58
N VAL A 152 4.43 -16.14 -0.41
CA VAL A 152 3.27 -16.72 0.28
C VAL A 152 2.44 -15.61 0.91
N VAL A 153 1.12 -15.74 0.77
CA VAL A 153 0.12 -14.93 1.45
C VAL A 153 -0.84 -15.88 2.17
N GLY A 154 -0.99 -15.71 3.48
CA GLY A 154 -2.07 -16.30 4.27
C GLY A 154 -3.23 -15.34 4.37
N THR A 155 -4.37 -15.63 3.74
CA THR A 155 -5.59 -14.83 3.87
C THR A 155 -6.36 -15.25 5.11
N THR A 156 -7.22 -14.37 5.64
CA THR A 156 -8.11 -14.71 6.76
C THR A 156 -9.51 -14.97 6.22
N ASP A 157 -10.01 -16.18 6.39
CA ASP A 157 -11.24 -16.66 5.76
C ASP A 157 -12.22 -17.20 6.82
N ASP A 158 -13.52 -17.03 6.60
CA ASP A 158 -14.52 -17.59 7.51
C ASP A 158 -14.66 -19.10 7.27
N PRO A 159 -14.87 -19.94 8.32
CA PRO A 159 -15.11 -21.37 8.14
C PRO A 159 -16.27 -21.74 7.20
N ALA A 160 -17.22 -20.82 6.95
CA ALA A 160 -18.33 -21.01 6.02
C ALA A 160 -18.01 -20.63 4.57
N ASP A 161 -16.86 -20.01 4.30
CA ASP A 161 -16.48 -19.57 2.96
C ASP A 161 -16.21 -20.74 2.01
N SER A 162 -16.56 -20.59 0.73
CA SER A 162 -16.42 -21.65 -0.27
C SER A 162 -14.99 -21.91 -0.71
N LEU A 163 -14.10 -20.93 -0.53
CA LEU A 163 -12.69 -20.94 -0.98
C LEU A 163 -12.50 -21.17 -2.49
N GLU A 164 -13.54 -20.94 -3.32
CA GLU A 164 -13.46 -21.09 -4.78
C GLU A 164 -12.37 -20.19 -5.40
N LEU A 165 -12.19 -18.98 -4.85
CA LEU A 165 -11.19 -18.02 -5.31
C LEU A 165 -9.76 -18.55 -5.09
N HIS A 166 -9.49 -19.19 -3.95
CA HIS A 166 -8.20 -19.83 -3.69
C HIS A 166 -7.93 -20.97 -4.67
N HIS A 167 -8.94 -21.79 -4.95
CA HIS A 167 -8.84 -22.83 -5.97
C HIS A 167 -8.58 -22.26 -7.37
N GLN A 168 -9.23 -21.15 -7.74
CA GLN A 168 -8.99 -20.45 -9.01
C GLN A 168 -7.55 -19.93 -9.09
N ILE A 169 -7.07 -19.27 -8.04
CA ILE A 169 -5.70 -18.73 -8.00
C ILE A 169 -4.68 -19.85 -8.13
N ALA A 170 -4.82 -20.93 -7.36
CA ALA A 170 -3.93 -22.09 -7.40
C ALA A 170 -3.85 -22.74 -8.80
N LYS A 171 -4.95 -22.71 -9.56
CA LYS A 171 -5.01 -23.23 -10.94
C LYS A 171 -4.49 -22.27 -12.00
N SER A 172 -4.34 -20.98 -11.69
CA SER A 172 -3.96 -19.95 -12.66
C SER A 172 -2.47 -19.91 -13.00
N GLY A 173 -1.63 -20.69 -12.31
CA GLY A 173 -0.17 -20.64 -12.46
C GLY A 173 0.48 -19.39 -11.86
N PHE A 174 -0.22 -18.70 -10.94
CA PHE A 174 0.33 -17.55 -10.23
C PHE A 174 1.45 -18.00 -9.29
N ALA A 175 2.58 -17.28 -9.30
CA ALA A 175 3.79 -17.68 -8.58
C ALA A 175 3.64 -17.56 -7.06
N THR A 176 2.96 -16.51 -6.58
CA THR A 176 2.69 -16.33 -5.15
C THR A 176 1.63 -17.32 -4.70
N ARG A 177 1.93 -18.09 -3.66
CA ARG A 177 0.98 -19.05 -3.07
C ARG A 177 0.01 -18.31 -2.17
N ILE A 178 -1.29 -18.41 -2.47
CA ILE A 178 -2.36 -17.86 -1.65
C ILE A 178 -2.99 -19.01 -0.88
N VAL A 179 -2.84 -19.00 0.44
CA VAL A 179 -3.33 -20.06 1.33
C VAL A 179 -4.39 -19.49 2.29
N PRO A 180 -5.55 -20.13 2.45
CA PRO A 180 -6.56 -19.69 3.40
C PRO A 180 -6.16 -20.05 4.84
N THR A 181 -6.57 -19.21 5.81
CA THR A 181 -6.36 -19.44 7.26
C THR A 181 -7.60 -19.11 8.08
#